data_AF-A0A3D0Q221-F1
#
_entry.id   AF-A0A3D0Q221-F1
#
_cell.length_a   1.000
_cell.length_b   1.000
_cell.length_c   1.000
_cell.angle_alpha   90.00
_cell.angle_beta   90.00
_cell.angle_gamma   90.00
#
_symmetry.space_group_name_H-M   'P 1'
#
loop_
_entity.id
_entity.type
_entity.pdbx_description
1 polymer ?
#
loop_
_entity_poly.entity_id
_entity_poly.type
_entity_poly.pdbx_seq_one_letter_code
_entity_poly.pdbx_strand_id
1 'polypeptide(L)' 'MSDYPRDLIGYGANPPHPEWPGDARVAVQFVLNYEEGGENCVLHGDSHSE' A
#
# COMPACT_ATOMS: atom_id res chain seq x y z
N MET A 1 -28.70 -2.21 6.14
CA MET A 1 -27.26 -2.44 6.37
C MET A 1 -26.63 -1.07 6.54
N SER A 2 -25.89 -0.86 7.62
CA SER A 2 -25.33 0.45 7.97
C SER A 2 -24.46 0.98 6.82
N ASP A 3 -24.73 2.19 6.34
CA ASP A 3 -23.99 2.92 5.28
C ASP A 3 -22.60 3.37 5.78
N TYR A 4 -21.83 2.45 6.37
CA TYR A 4 -20.47 2.74 6.81
C TYR A 4 -19.47 2.16 5.81
N PRO A 5 -18.75 3.00 5.03
CA PRO A 5 -18.01 2.57 3.85
C PRO A 5 -16.68 1.87 4.19
N ARG A 6 -16.46 1.53 5.46
CA ARG A 6 -15.19 0.97 5.94
C ARG A 6 -15.43 -0.41 6.51
N ASP A 7 -14.62 -1.35 6.06
CA ASP A 7 -14.43 -2.59 6.80
C ASP A 7 -13.56 -2.31 8.03
N LEU A 8 -14.18 -2.36 9.21
CA LEU A 8 -13.48 -2.18 10.49
C LEU A 8 -12.97 -3.50 11.08
N ILE A 9 -13.38 -4.63 10.53
CA ILE A 9 -13.15 -5.96 11.12
C ILE A 9 -12.07 -6.70 10.34
N GLY A 10 -12.11 -6.67 9.01
CA GLY A 10 -11.23 -7.46 8.16
C GLY A 10 -11.30 -8.95 8.53
N TYR A 11 -10.13 -9.59 8.63
CA TYR A 11 -10.03 -11.00 9.01
C TYR A 11 -10.32 -11.31 10.49
N GLY A 12 -10.45 -10.29 11.35
CA GLY A 12 -10.66 -10.48 12.79
C GLY A 12 -9.56 -11.35 13.44
N ALA A 13 -9.96 -12.22 14.37
CA ALA A 13 -9.03 -13.05 15.14
C ALA A 13 -8.48 -14.27 14.37
N ASN A 14 -9.04 -14.62 13.21
CA ASN A 14 -8.73 -15.86 12.49
C ASN A 14 -8.37 -15.57 11.01
N PRO A 15 -7.19 -15.00 10.73
CA PRO A 15 -6.74 -14.80 9.36
C PRO A 15 -6.48 -16.14 8.64
N PRO A 16 -6.70 -16.20 7.31
CA PRO A 16 -6.39 -17.39 6.54
C PRO A 16 -4.89 -17.67 6.54
N HIS A 17 -4.52 -18.95 6.46
CA HIS A 17 -3.14 -19.33 6.21
C HIS A 17 -2.79 -18.97 4.75
N PRO A 18 -1.68 -18.26 4.48
CA PRO A 18 -1.41 -17.70 3.15
C PRO A 18 -0.82 -18.71 2.15
N GLU A 19 -0.42 -19.91 2.60
CA GLU A 19 0.08 -21.01 1.76
C GLU A 19 1.18 -20.58 0.78
N TRP A 20 2.19 -19.85 1.27
CA TRP A 20 3.27 -19.37 0.42
C TRP A 20 4.04 -20.52 -0.26
N PRO A 21 4.50 -20.31 -1.51
CA PRO A 21 5.28 -21.33 -2.22
C PRO A 21 6.47 -21.83 -1.40
N GLY A 22 6.70 -23.15 -1.42
CA GLY A 22 7.81 -23.78 -0.72
C GLY A 22 7.67 -23.80 0.81
N ASP A 23 6.44 -23.68 1.34
CA ASP A 23 6.17 -23.62 2.78
C ASP A 23 6.90 -22.45 3.47
N ALA A 24 7.04 -21.34 2.74
CA ALA A 24 7.74 -20.17 3.24
C ALA A 24 6.96 -19.54 4.40
N ARG A 25 7.67 -19.20 5.47
CA ARG A 25 7.06 -18.62 6.69
C ARG A 25 6.70 -17.13 6.53
N VAL A 26 7.27 -16.47 5.54
CA VAL A 26 7.08 -15.05 5.25
C VAL A 26 7.31 -14.79 3.77
N ALA A 27 6.53 -13.87 3.20
CA ALA A 27 6.80 -13.29 1.88
C ALA A 27 7.50 -11.93 2.08
N VAL A 28 8.64 -11.74 1.43
CA VAL A 28 9.39 -10.47 1.44
C VAL A 28 9.19 -9.79 0.08
N GLN A 29 8.84 -8.50 0.08
CA GLN A 29 8.51 -7.75 -1.13
C GLN A 29 9.29 -6.44 -1.17
N PHE A 30 10.20 -6.31 -2.14
CA PHE A 30 10.94 -5.08 -2.38
C PHE A 30 10.17 -4.16 -3.31
N VAL A 31 9.81 -2.96 -2.83
CA VAL A 31 9.24 -1.88 -3.64
C VAL A 31 10.32 -0.86 -3.89
N LEU A 32 10.51 -0.48 -5.15
CA LEU A 32 11.32 0.67 -5.53
C LEU A 32 10.38 1.69 -6.16
N ASN A 33 10.16 2.79 -5.45
CA ASN A 33 9.51 3.95 -6.03
C ASN A 33 10.58 4.75 -6.78
N TYR A 34 10.21 5.24 -7.96
CA TYR A 34 11.00 6.18 -8.72
C TYR A 34 10.10 7.36 -9.04
N GLU A 35 10.12 8.33 -8.13
CA GLU A 35 9.30 9.54 -8.14
C GLU A 35 10.17 10.79 -8.30
N GLU A 36 11.50 10.61 -8.30
CA GLU A 36 12.47 11.68 -8.38
C GLU A 36 12.36 12.43 -9.72
N GLY A 37 12.11 13.73 -9.64
CA GLY A 37 11.76 14.60 -10.76
C GLY A 37 10.26 14.69 -11.04
N GLY A 38 9.42 13.96 -10.29
CA GLY A 38 7.96 14.02 -10.31
C GLY A 38 7.36 14.69 -9.08
N GLU A 39 8.19 15.19 -8.17
CA GLU A 39 7.76 16.01 -7.04
C GLU A 39 7.15 17.34 -7.51
N ASN A 40 6.40 17.98 -6.61
CA ASN A 40 5.87 19.31 -6.90
C ASN A 40 7.04 20.25 -7.19
N CYS A 41 7.02 20.88 -8.36
CA CYS A 41 8.08 21.78 -8.77
C CYS A 41 7.50 22.90 -9.62
N VAL A 42 7.83 24.14 -9.27
CA VAL A 42 7.38 25.31 -10.04
C VAL A 42 7.88 25.27 -11.50
N LEU A 43 9.00 24.59 -11.77
CA LEU A 43 9.49 24.35 -13.14
C LEU A 43 8.58 23.42 -13.94
N HIS A 44 7.81 22.57 -13.26
CA HIS A 44 6.81 21.67 -13.85
C HIS A 44 5.42 22.31 -13.91
N GLY A 45 5.27 23.57 -13.47
CA GLY A 45 4.01 24.33 -13.52
C GLY A 45 3.19 24.25 -12.24
N ASP A 46 3.73 23.63 -11.18
CA ASP A 46 3.05 23.52 -9.90
C ASP A 46 3.08 24.84 -9.13
N SER A 47 2.09 25.00 -8.24
CA SER A 47 1.96 26.21 -7.42
C SER A 47 3.09 26.38 -6.39
N HIS A 48 3.79 25.30 -6.02
CA HIS A 48 4.82 25.26 -5.00
C HIS A 48 5.90 24.24 -5.37
N SER A 49 7.09 24.37 -4.76
CA SER A 49 8.14 23.35 -4.82
C SER A 49 8.13 22.52 -3.54
N GLU A 50 8.34 21.21 -3.67
CA GLU A 50 8.63 20.28 -2.58
C GLU A 50 10.14 20.12 -2.35
#